data_AF-A0A8J3R375-F1
#
_entry.id   AF-A0A8J3R375-F1
#
_cell.length_a   1.000
_cell.length_b   1.000
_cell.length_c   1.000
_cell.angle_alpha   90.00
_cell.angle_beta   90.00
_cell.angle_gamma   90.00
#
_symmetry.space_group_name_H-M   'P 1'
#
loop_
_entity.id
_entity.type
_entity.pdbx_description
1 polymer ?
#
loop_
_entity_poly.entity_id
_entity_poly.type
_entity_poly.pdbx_seq_one_letter_code
_entity_poly.pdbx_strand_id
1 'polypeptide(L)'
;MAEVSAKTYRVDVIREDGSWLADVPDLQGVHTWARNLPTLDRSVREVIALAEDLPDGAEDGLRLDYEYNIGDPELNAITARLRAERERIQKAERELAEATAAAAGRLVGDAALSVRDAATLLAVSPQRVSQVAPQPAHAERRARVARSKKAAKKVRKQRQERTSA
;
A
#
# COMPACT_ATOMS: atom_id res chain seq x y z
N MET A 1 -2.90 -15.21 -14.59
CA MET A 1 -2.83 -14.48 -13.30
C MET A 1 -4.17 -14.70 -12.65
N ALA A 2 -4.23 -15.60 -11.65
CA ALA A 2 -5.48 -15.87 -10.95
C ALA A 2 -5.97 -14.58 -10.31
N GLU A 3 -7.22 -14.26 -10.58
CA GLU A 3 -7.93 -13.15 -9.97
C GLU A 3 -8.07 -13.50 -8.48
N VAL A 4 -7.21 -12.90 -7.64
CA VAL A 4 -7.42 -12.93 -6.19
C VAL A 4 -8.71 -12.16 -5.98
N SER A 5 -9.82 -12.88 -5.93
CA SER A 5 -11.13 -12.34 -5.60
C SER A 5 -10.97 -11.47 -4.36
N ALA A 6 -11.62 -10.31 -4.33
CA ALA A 6 -11.60 -9.35 -3.23
C ALA A 6 -12.33 -9.88 -1.97
N LYS A 7 -12.26 -11.19 -1.72
CA LYS A 7 -12.80 -11.89 -0.57
C LYS A 7 -12.00 -11.47 0.65
N THR A 8 -12.72 -10.96 1.65
CA THR A 8 -12.17 -10.74 2.98
C THR A 8 -12.50 -11.98 3.81
N TYR A 9 -11.49 -12.62 4.39
CA TYR A 9 -11.68 -13.75 5.29
C TYR A 9 -11.81 -13.23 6.72
N ARG A 10 -12.87 -13.66 7.42
CA ARG A 10 -12.95 -13.44 8.86
C ARG A 10 -12.04 -14.43 9.58
N VAL A 11 -11.34 -13.94 10.60
CA VAL A 11 -10.42 -14.73 11.42
C VAL A 11 -10.72 -14.48 12.90
N ASP A 12 -11.18 -15.52 13.58
CA ASP A 12 -11.51 -15.47 14.99
C ASP A 12 -10.27 -15.89 15.79
N VAL A 13 -9.76 -15.00 16.64
CA VAL A 13 -8.51 -15.16 17.37
C VAL A 13 -8.76 -15.20 18.87
N ILE A 14 -8.39 -16.29 19.52
CA ILE A 14 -8.50 -16.45 20.98
C ILE A 14 -7.13 -16.58 21.63
N ARG A 15 -7.03 -16.20 22.90
CA ARG A 15 -5.86 -16.48 23.74
C ARG A 15 -6.10 -17.70 24.63
N GLU A 16 -5.27 -18.73 24.48
CA GLU A 16 -5.35 -19.96 25.27
C GLU A 16 -3.93 -20.44 25.64
N ASP A 17 -3.71 -20.80 26.91
CA ASP A 17 -2.45 -21.37 27.41
C ASP A 17 -1.16 -20.65 26.95
N GLY A 18 -1.23 -19.32 26.94
CA GLY A 18 -0.10 -18.46 26.54
C GLY A 18 0.18 -18.44 25.03
N SER A 19 -0.67 -19.04 24.20
CA SER A 19 -0.62 -19.03 22.74
C SER A 19 -1.85 -18.36 22.15
N TRP A 20 -1.74 -17.90 20.91
CA TRP A 20 -2.86 -17.40 20.12
C TRP A 20 -3.31 -18.49 19.17
N LEU A 21 -4.62 -18.73 19.13
CA LEU A 21 -5.25 -19.64 18.18
C LEU A 21 -6.08 -18.80 17.22
N ALA A 22 -6.02 -19.12 15.95
CA ALA A 22 -6.83 -18.53 14.90
C ALA A 22 -7.68 -19.60 14.25
N ASP A 23 -8.96 -19.31 14.08
CA ASP A 23 -9.92 -20.08 13.29
C ASP A 23 -10.40 -19.20 12.12
N VAL A 24 -10.60 -19.80 10.95
CA VAL A 24 -11.13 -19.11 9.76
C VAL A 24 -12.50 -19.71 9.45
N PRO A 25 -13.61 -19.15 9.98
CA PRO A 25 -14.91 -19.82 9.96
C PRO A 25 -15.46 -20.12 8.56
N ASP A 26 -15.05 -19.31 7.57
CA ASP A 26 -15.46 -19.45 6.18
C ASP A 26 -14.76 -20.62 5.46
N LEU A 27 -13.71 -21.20 6.08
CA LEU A 27 -12.93 -22.31 5.55
C LEU A 27 -12.90 -23.47 6.54
N GLN A 28 -13.58 -24.55 6.17
CA GLN A 28 -13.71 -25.72 7.04
C GLN A 28 -12.34 -26.34 7.37
N GLY A 29 -12.05 -26.47 8.67
CA GLY A 29 -10.82 -27.09 9.15
C GLY A 29 -9.58 -26.21 9.06
N VAL A 30 -9.73 -24.93 8.72
CA VAL A 30 -8.61 -23.99 8.69
C VAL A 30 -8.45 -23.32 10.04
N HIS A 31 -7.51 -23.85 10.81
CA HIS A 31 -7.08 -23.31 12.08
C HIS A 31 -5.56 -23.35 12.17
N THR A 32 -4.99 -22.39 12.90
CA THR A 32 -3.55 -22.32 13.15
C THR A 32 -3.29 -21.68 14.50
N TRP A 33 -2.04 -21.69 14.95
CA TRP A 33 -1.67 -21.13 16.24
C TRP A 33 -0.24 -20.57 16.20
N ALA A 34 0.03 -19.60 17.08
CA ALA A 34 1.36 -19.04 17.24
C ALA A 34 1.56 -18.43 18.63
N ARG A 35 2.82 -18.17 19.01
CA ARG A 35 3.17 -17.55 20.30
C ARG A 35 2.90 -16.04 20.35
N ASN A 36 2.77 -15.38 19.19
CA ASN A 36 2.52 -13.95 19.09
C ASN A 36 1.70 -13.64 17.82
N LEU A 37 1.02 -12.49 17.81
CA LEU A 37 0.10 -12.11 16.73
C LEU A 37 0.77 -11.88 15.37
N PRO A 38 1.97 -11.27 15.25
CA PRO A 38 2.65 -11.16 13.95
C PRO A 38 2.98 -12.50 13.30
N THR A 39 3.42 -13.48 14.11
CA THR A 39 3.63 -14.84 13.62
C THR A 39 2.30 -15.50 13.26
N LEU A 40 1.25 -15.29 14.06
CA LEU A 40 -0.08 -15.80 13.77
C LEU A 40 -0.61 -15.30 12.42
N ASP A 41 -0.49 -14.00 12.12
CA ASP A 41 -0.95 -13.42 10.86
C ASP A 41 -0.29 -14.09 9.66
N ARG A 42 1.02 -14.32 9.73
CA ARG A 42 1.73 -15.07 8.67
C ARG A 42 1.19 -16.47 8.52
N SER A 43 1.06 -17.21 9.62
CA SER A 43 0.56 -18.59 9.60
C SER A 43 -0.89 -18.68 9.11
N VAL A 44 -1.74 -17.69 9.41
CA VAL A 44 -3.12 -17.59 8.92
C VAL A 44 -3.12 -17.41 7.40
N ARG A 45 -2.29 -16.52 6.88
CA ARG A 45 -2.19 -16.27 5.44
C ARG A 45 -1.69 -17.51 4.69
N GLU A 46 -0.66 -18.17 5.22
CA GLU A 46 -0.11 -19.42 4.66
C GLU A 46 -1.18 -20.54 4.62
N VAL A 47 -1.91 -20.75 5.71
CA VAL A 47 -2.93 -21.82 5.76
C VAL A 47 -4.14 -21.53 4.88
N ILE A 48 -4.56 -20.26 4.74
CA ILE A 48 -5.62 -19.86 3.81
C ILE A 48 -5.17 -20.10 2.36
N ALA A 49 -3.95 -19.68 2.01
CA ALA A 49 -3.41 -19.88 0.67
C ALA A 49 -3.32 -21.37 0.31
N LEU A 50 -2.90 -22.21 1.26
CA LEU A 50 -2.90 -23.67 1.09
C LEU A 50 -4.32 -24.24 0.93
N ALA A 51 -5.27 -23.79 1.76
CA ALA A 51 -6.63 -24.31 1.75
C ALA A 51 -7.41 -23.95 0.48
N GLU A 52 -7.15 -22.77 -0.08
CA GLU A 52 -7.78 -22.26 -1.31
C GLU A 52 -6.94 -22.57 -2.57
N ASP A 53 -5.85 -23.34 -2.46
CA ASP A 53 -4.93 -23.70 -3.55
C ASP A 53 -4.44 -22.47 -4.35
N LEU A 54 -4.05 -21.42 -3.62
CA LEU A 54 -3.58 -20.17 -4.20
C LEU A 54 -2.12 -20.28 -4.66
N PRO A 55 -1.72 -19.56 -5.73
CA PRO A 55 -0.33 -19.58 -6.19
C PRO A 55 0.61 -18.92 -5.16
N ASP A 56 1.87 -19.35 -5.15
CA ASP A 56 2.92 -18.80 -4.30
C ASP A 56 2.97 -17.25 -4.34
N GLY A 57 2.99 -16.62 -3.16
CA GLY A 57 3.02 -15.18 -2.98
C GLY A 57 1.63 -14.51 -3.01
N ALA A 58 0.55 -15.24 -3.25
CA ALA A 58 -0.81 -14.71 -3.16
C ALA A 58 -1.23 -14.37 -1.72
N GLU A 59 -0.60 -14.99 -0.72
CA GLU A 59 -0.87 -14.83 0.70
C GLU A 59 -0.71 -13.37 1.20
N ASP A 60 0.19 -12.60 0.58
CA ASP A 60 0.42 -11.18 0.88
C ASP A 60 -0.75 -10.29 0.43
N GLY A 61 -1.50 -10.72 -0.59
CA GLY A 61 -2.65 -10.01 -1.14
C GLY A 61 -3.97 -10.28 -0.41
N LEU A 62 -3.99 -11.24 0.51
CA LEU A 62 -5.19 -11.63 1.24
C LEU A 62 -5.70 -10.50 2.14
N ARG A 63 -7.01 -10.28 2.08
CA ARG A 63 -7.72 -9.37 3.00
C ARG A 63 -8.26 -10.19 4.15
N LEU A 64 -7.85 -9.83 5.36
CA LEU A 64 -8.24 -10.52 6.59
C LEU A 64 -8.93 -9.53 7.52
N ASP A 65 -10.04 -9.95 8.12
CA ASP A 65 -10.76 -9.22 9.15
C ASP A 65 -10.66 -10.01 10.45
N TYR A 66 -9.93 -9.46 11.42
CA TYR A 66 -9.59 -10.17 12.65
C TYR A 66 -10.49 -9.77 13.81
N GLU A 67 -11.16 -10.76 14.39
CA GLU A 67 -11.87 -10.62 15.65
C GLU A 67 -11.03 -11.23 16.77
N TYR A 68 -10.68 -10.44 17.80
CA TYR A 68 -9.80 -10.89 18.87
C TYR A 68 -10.57 -11.00 20.18
N ASN A 69 -10.39 -12.12 20.87
CA ASN A 69 -10.90 -12.36 22.21
C ASN A 69 -9.77 -12.74 23.17
N ILE A 70 -9.48 -11.84 24.11
CA ILE A 70 -8.42 -12.04 25.13
C ILE A 70 -8.97 -12.50 26.49
N GLY A 71 -10.25 -12.89 26.57
CA GLY A 71 -10.91 -13.30 27.80
C GLY A 71 -11.44 -12.14 28.67
N ASP A 72 -11.22 -10.89 28.26
CA ASP A 72 -11.74 -9.69 28.92
C ASP A 72 -12.68 -8.93 27.96
N PRO A 73 -14.01 -8.98 28.18
CA PRO A 73 -14.99 -8.34 27.30
C PRO A 73 -14.82 -6.81 27.18
N GLU A 74 -14.42 -6.13 28.26
CA GLU A 74 -14.26 -4.67 28.25
C GLU A 74 -13.02 -4.28 27.44
N LEU A 75 -11.88 -4.93 27.68
CA LEU A 75 -10.67 -4.71 26.91
C LEU A 75 -10.82 -5.12 25.44
N ASN A 76 -11.55 -6.20 25.15
CA ASN A 76 -11.90 -6.58 23.77
C ASN A 76 -12.66 -5.45 23.07
N ALA A 77 -13.70 -4.89 23.70
CA ALA A 77 -14.50 -3.81 23.13
C ALA A 77 -13.66 -2.53 22.91
N ILE A 78 -12.83 -2.15 23.90
CA ILE A 78 -11.95 -0.97 23.80
C ILE A 78 -10.95 -1.14 22.65
N THR A 79 -10.26 -2.28 22.58
CA THR A 79 -9.24 -2.52 21.55
C THR A 79 -9.85 -2.64 20.16
N ALA A 80 -11.00 -3.29 20.01
CA ALA A 80 -11.74 -3.35 18.75
C ALA A 80 -12.14 -1.95 18.27
N ARG A 81 -12.70 -1.12 19.15
CA ARG A 81 -13.06 0.27 18.83
C ARG A 81 -11.84 1.09 18.41
N LEU A 82 -10.72 0.95 19.11
CA LEU A 82 -9.48 1.66 18.76
C LEU A 82 -8.91 1.24 17.41
N ARG A 83 -9.00 -0.04 17.04
CA ARG A 83 -8.61 -0.53 15.70
C ARG A 83 -9.50 0.06 14.62
N ALA A 84 -10.82 -0.04 14.76
CA ALA A 84 -11.78 0.51 13.82
C ALA A 84 -11.60 2.02 13.61
N GLU A 85 -11.37 2.79 14.68
CA GLU A 85 -11.15 4.23 14.55
C GLU A 85 -9.82 4.56 13.86
N ARG A 86 -8.75 3.81 14.14
CA ARG A 86 -7.46 3.97 13.43
C ARG A 86 -7.61 3.68 11.93
N GLU A 87 -8.34 2.63 11.56
CA GLU A 87 -8.61 2.32 10.16
C GLU A 87 -9.41 3.42 9.48
N ARG A 88 -10.42 3.97 10.17
CA ARG A 88 -11.23 5.08 9.69
C ARG A 88 -10.38 6.33 9.45
N ILE A 89 -9.50 6.67 10.39
CA ILE A 89 -8.56 7.79 10.27
C ILE A 89 -7.63 7.56 9.07
N GLN A 90 -6.99 6.40 8.97
CA GLN A 90 -6.09 6.09 7.86
C GLN A 90 -6.79 6.15 6.50
N LYS A 91 -8.04 5.67 6.42
CA LYS A 91 -8.85 5.77 5.20
C LYS A 91 -9.13 7.23 4.84
N ALA A 92 -9.59 8.03 5.81
CA ALA A 92 -9.85 9.45 5.60
C ALA A 92 -8.58 10.22 5.20
N GLU A 93 -7.43 9.91 5.80
CA GLU A 93 -6.14 10.51 5.44
C GLU A 93 -5.72 10.18 4.00
N ARG A 94 -5.92 8.93 3.55
CA ARG A 94 -5.66 8.51 2.17
C ARG A 94 -6.57 9.24 1.18
N GLU A 95 -7.88 9.25 1.45
CA GLU A 95 -8.87 9.94 0.61
C GLU A 95 -8.59 11.44 0.53
N LEU A 96 -8.26 12.07 1.66
CA LEU A 96 -7.90 13.48 1.71
C LEU A 96 -6.62 13.77 0.93
N ALA A 97 -5.60 12.91 1.02
CA ALA A 97 -4.37 13.06 0.26
C ALA A 97 -4.60 12.96 -1.25
N GLU A 98 -5.43 12.01 -1.71
CA GLU A 98 -5.82 11.86 -3.12
C GLU A 98 -6.65 13.06 -3.62
N ALA A 99 -7.63 13.51 -2.85
CA ALA A 99 -8.42 14.69 -3.19
C ALA A 99 -7.56 15.96 -3.26
N THR A 100 -6.63 16.12 -2.32
CA THR A 100 -5.65 17.23 -2.31
C THR A 100 -4.77 17.18 -3.56
N ALA A 101 -4.33 15.98 -3.96
CA ALA A 101 -3.53 15.78 -5.16
C ALA A 101 -4.23 16.24 -6.43
N ALA A 102 -5.46 15.76 -6.61
CA ALA A 102 -6.29 16.10 -7.76
C ALA A 102 -6.58 17.60 -7.81
N ALA A 103 -6.92 18.21 -6.67
CA ALA A 103 -7.19 19.64 -6.60
C ALA A 103 -5.94 20.48 -6.88
N ALA A 104 -4.78 20.12 -6.31
CA ALA A 104 -3.51 20.80 -6.58
C ALA A 104 -3.15 20.77 -8.07
N GLY A 105 -3.34 19.63 -8.73
CA GLY A 105 -3.10 19.50 -10.18
C GLY A 105 -3.99 20.43 -11.01
N ARG A 106 -5.28 20.53 -10.67
CA ARG A 106 -6.23 21.41 -11.38
C ARG A 106 -5.97 22.90 -11.12
N LEU A 107 -5.65 23.28 -9.88
CA LEU A 107 -5.37 24.67 -9.52
C LEU A 107 -4.14 25.21 -10.24
N VAL A 108 -3.07 24.42 -10.34
CA VAL A 108 -1.82 24.83 -10.99
C VAL A 108 -1.88 24.63 -12.50
N GLY A 109 -2.43 23.51 -12.97
CA GLY A 109 -2.46 23.15 -14.39
C GLY A 109 -3.56 23.85 -15.18
N ASP A 110 -4.80 23.73 -14.74
CA ASP A 110 -5.96 24.22 -15.50
C ASP A 110 -6.26 25.69 -15.21
N ALA A 111 -6.16 26.09 -13.94
CA ALA A 111 -6.45 27.44 -13.49
C ALA A 111 -5.21 28.36 -13.46
N ALA A 112 -4.02 27.84 -13.79
CA ALA A 112 -2.75 28.57 -13.85
C ALA A 112 -2.41 29.38 -12.58
N LEU A 113 -2.90 28.97 -11.40
CA LEU A 113 -2.60 29.64 -10.14
C LEU A 113 -1.16 29.37 -9.70
N SER A 114 -0.61 30.30 -8.92
CA SER A 114 0.69 30.10 -8.30
C SER A 114 0.62 28.94 -7.29
N VAL A 115 1.73 28.20 -7.13
CA VAL A 115 1.86 27.13 -6.12
C VAL A 115 1.55 27.67 -4.71
N ARG A 116 1.86 28.93 -4.45
CA ARG A 116 1.62 29.58 -3.15
C ARG A 116 0.13 29.78 -2.90
N ASP A 117 -0.61 30.27 -3.89
CA ASP A 117 -2.06 30.47 -3.76
C ASP A 117 -2.79 29.14 -3.67
N ALA A 118 -2.39 28.16 -4.48
CA ALA A 118 -2.93 26.80 -4.39
C ALA A 118 -2.69 26.19 -3.01
N ALA A 119 -1.52 26.40 -2.40
CA ALA A 119 -1.22 25.93 -1.05
C ALA A 119 -2.11 26.60 0.01
N THR A 120 -2.32 27.91 -0.09
CA THR A 120 -3.24 28.65 0.79
C THR A 120 -4.68 28.15 0.66
N LEU A 121 -5.18 27.95 -0.57
CA LEU A 121 -6.54 27.46 -0.82
C LEU A 121 -6.77 26.03 -0.31
N LEU A 122 -5.75 25.18 -0.40
CA LEU A 122 -5.82 23.80 0.05
C LEU A 122 -5.44 23.62 1.53
N ALA A 123 -5.08 24.70 2.24
CA ALA A 123 -4.57 24.66 3.62
C ALA A 123 -3.41 23.66 3.82
N VAL A 124 -2.50 23.57 2.84
CA VAL A 124 -1.30 22.71 2.90
C VAL A 124 -0.04 23.53 2.68
N SER A 125 1.13 22.93 2.93
CA SER A 125 2.40 23.58 2.62
C SER A 125 2.64 23.67 1.10
N PRO A 126 3.35 24.70 0.61
CA PRO A 126 3.73 24.79 -0.80
C PRO A 126 4.56 23.60 -1.30
N GLN A 127 5.35 22.97 -0.42
CA GLN A 127 6.11 21.75 -0.71
C GLN A 127 5.18 20.56 -0.97
N ARG A 128 4.06 20.46 -0.25
CA ARG A 128 3.07 19.40 -0.48
C ARG A 128 2.41 19.55 -1.85
N VAL A 129 2.08 20.78 -2.27
CA VAL A 129 1.56 21.05 -3.61
C VAL A 129 2.58 20.67 -4.69
N SER A 130 3.87 21.01 -4.52
CA SER A 130 4.89 20.73 -5.53
C SER A 130 5.29 19.25 -5.65
N GLN A 131 5.08 18.46 -4.59
CA GLN A 131 5.28 17.01 -4.59
C GLN A 131 4.15 16.23 -5.27
N VAL A 132 2.94 16.79 -5.25
CA VAL A 132 1.72 16.06 -5.58
C VAL A 132 1.08 16.56 -6.88
N ALA A 133 1.32 17.83 -7.27
CA ALA A 133 0.95 18.31 -8.58
C ALA A 133 1.79 17.59 -9.67
N PRO A 134 1.19 17.11 -10.77
CA PRO A 134 1.92 16.54 -11.88
C PRO A 134 2.87 17.59 -12.46
N GLN A 135 4.18 17.40 -12.29
CA GLN A 135 5.17 18.30 -12.87
C GLN A 135 5.43 17.93 -14.35
N PRO A 136 5.07 18.79 -15.33
CA PRO A 136 5.54 18.61 -16.72
C PRO A 136 7.08 18.64 -16.81
N ALA A 137 7.76 19.31 -15.87
CA ALA A 137 9.21 19.45 -15.84
C ALA A 137 9.99 18.15 -15.54
N HIS A 138 9.40 17.18 -14.82
CA HIS A 138 10.11 15.94 -14.47
C HIS A 138 10.17 14.95 -15.65
N ALA A 139 9.12 14.90 -16.47
CA ALA A 139 9.08 14.08 -17.68
C ALA A 139 10.08 14.60 -18.74
N GLU A 140 10.12 15.92 -18.96
CA GLU A 140 11.05 16.54 -19.90
C GLU A 140 12.52 16.43 -19.44
N ARG A 141 12.78 16.59 -18.13
CA ARG A 141 14.14 16.43 -17.58
C ARG A 141 14.63 14.98 -17.70
N ARG A 142 13.77 13.98 -17.48
CA ARG A 142 14.10 12.56 -17.72
C ARG A 142 14.33 12.25 -19.19
N ALA A 143 13.49 12.78 -20.09
CA ALA A 143 13.64 12.61 -21.53
C ALA A 143 14.95 13.22 -22.06
N ARG A 144 15.32 14.41 -21.57
CA ARG A 144 16.58 15.10 -21.92
C ARG A 144 17.82 14.33 -21.46
N VAL A 145 17.80 13.78 -20.24
CA VAL A 145 18.90 12.95 -19.71
C VAL A 145 19.01 11.61 -20.44
N ALA A 146 17.90 11.00 -20.84
CA ALA A 146 17.91 9.77 -21.63
C ALA A 146 18.48 9.99 -23.04
N ARG A 147 18.15 11.12 -23.69
CA ARG A 147 18.69 11.51 -25.00
C ARG A 147 20.21 11.75 -24.96
N SER A 148 20.73 12.43 -23.94
CA SER A 148 22.17 12.69 -23.81
C SER A 148 23.00 11.41 -23.59
N LYS A 149 22.49 10.46 -22.77
CA LYS A 149 23.14 9.16 -22.57
C LYS A 149 23.18 8.31 -23.85
N LYS A 150 22.10 8.31 -24.64
CA LYS A 150 22.07 7.61 -25.94
C LYS A 150 23.07 8.21 -26.93
N ALA A 151 23.19 9.54 -26.99
CA ALA A 151 24.18 10.22 -27.83
C ALA A 151 25.61 9.86 -27.43
N ALA A 152 25.94 9.90 -26.14
CA ALA A 152 27.26 9.52 -25.63
C ALA A 152 27.64 8.05 -25.92
N LYS A 153 26.67 7.13 -25.79
CA LYS A 153 26.88 5.71 -26.12
C LYS A 153 27.12 5.49 -27.62
N LYS A 154 26.43 6.22 -28.49
CA LYS A 154 26.61 6.15 -29.95
C LYS A 154 28.00 6.64 -30.38
N VAL A 155 28.46 7.75 -29.81
CA VAL A 155 29.81 8.29 -30.09
C VAL A 155 30.89 7.32 -29.63
N ARG A 156 30.74 6.69 -28.46
CA ARG A 156 31.70 5.70 -27.95
C ARG A 156 31.79 4.45 -28.83
N LYS A 157 30.66 3.95 -29.33
CA LYS A 157 30.62 2.79 -30.24
C LYS A 157 31.27 3.09 -31.59
N GLN A 158 30.97 4.25 -32.18
CA GLN A 158 31.59 4.68 -33.45
C GLN A 158 33.10 4.92 -33.33
N ARG A 159 33.59 5.35 -32.16
CA ARG A 159 35.02 5.49 -31.90
C ARG A 159 35.71 4.14 -31.76
N GLN A 160 35.05 3.14 -31.18
CA GLN A 160 35.60 1.78 -31.05
C GLN A 160 35.66 1.07 -32.40
N GLU A 161 34.65 1.22 -33.26
CA GLU A 161 34.61 0.61 -34.60
C GLU A 161 35.66 1.21 -35.56
N ARG A 162 36.06 2.48 -35.37
CA ARG A 162 37.10 3.13 -36.20
C ARG A 162 38.54 2.85 -35.77
N THR A 163 38.76 2.28 -34.58
CA THR A 163 40.10 1.91 -34.08
C THR A 163 40.38 0.41 -34.28
N SER A 164 39.41 -0.35 -34.80
CA SER A 164 39.52 -1.79 -35.09
C SER A 164 39.51 -2.11 -36.60
N ALA A 165 39.67 -1.10 -37.44
CA ALA A 165 39.88 -1.19 -38.89
C ALA A 165 41.19 -0.49 -39.23
#